data_AF-A0A235HLN8-F1
#
_entry.id   AF-A0A235HLN8-F1
#
_cell.length_a   1.000
_cell.length_b   1.000
_cell.length_c   1.000
_cell.angle_alpha   90.00
_cell.angle_beta   90.00
_cell.angle_gamma   90.00
#
_symmetry.space_group_name_H-M   'P 1'
#
loop_
_entity.id
_entity.type
_entity.pdbx_description
1 polymer ?
#
loop_
_entity_poly.entity_id
_entity_poly.type
_entity_poly.pdbx_seq_one_letter_code
_entity_poly.pdbx_strand_id
1 'polypeptide(L)'
;MISVLINQLQSRRCLLVLDASEALFQRNNFQHRLEYGLFFRRLTEELSESCVLLTSRVFPDQLESLIAAELPIDFLRIEGLEVNAALQLLSSKGLTDKEKCNKLIKTYRGNPTELKAVANRIHHFFASSAEKFFENPTTLVSDQFQEMLNQVFSQQVLSKTQRQIMIYLAEELTLDSSPVNFTKLLIDMNNKQKELMSTSDLIRALEVLEKNSLIESNRDSVTKEISFTLQPVIKKYILTDPLGLVHTSDTSSELAIAS
;
A
#
# COMPACT_ATOMS: atom_id res chain seq x y z
N MET A 1 11.00 -24.77 19.08
CA MET A 1 10.71 -24.97 17.64
C MET A 1 11.73 -24.29 16.73
N ILE A 2 12.01 -22.99 16.89
CA ILE A 2 13.02 -22.29 16.07
C ILE A 2 14.43 -22.91 16.11
N SER A 3 14.89 -23.41 17.25
CA SER A 3 16.20 -24.11 17.33
C SER A 3 16.27 -25.35 16.43
N VAL A 4 15.14 -26.07 16.26
CA VAL A 4 15.10 -27.24 15.38
C VAL A 4 15.22 -26.80 13.92
N LEU A 5 14.51 -25.72 13.54
CA LEU A 5 14.61 -25.14 12.20
C LEU A 5 16.04 -24.67 11.91
N ILE A 6 16.67 -23.93 12.82
CA ILE A 6 18.04 -23.44 12.67
C ILE A 6 19.02 -24.60 12.50
N ASN A 7 18.92 -25.64 13.34
CA ASN A 7 19.77 -26.83 13.20
C ASN A 7 19.63 -27.48 11.81
N GLN A 8 18.41 -27.54 11.25
CA GLN A 8 18.20 -28.04 9.90
C GLN A 8 18.83 -27.13 8.84
N LEU A 9 18.63 -25.81 8.95
CA LEU A 9 19.18 -24.80 8.03
C LEU A 9 20.71 -24.64 8.15
N GLN A 10 21.31 -25.03 9.26
CA GLN A 10 22.77 -25.09 9.43
C GLN A 10 23.37 -26.40 8.91
N SER A 11 22.61 -27.50 8.96
CA SER A 11 23.10 -28.80 8.49
C SER A 11 23.27 -28.89 6.96
N ARG A 12 22.59 -28.00 6.21
CA ARG A 12 22.57 -27.96 4.75
C ARG A 12 22.37 -26.52 4.27
N ARG A 13 23.00 -26.17 3.16
CA ARG A 13 22.72 -24.91 2.46
C ARG A 13 21.31 -24.91 1.88
N CYS A 14 20.46 -24.04 2.42
CA CYS A 14 19.05 -23.92 2.08
C CYS A 14 18.70 -22.47 1.70
N LEU A 15 17.71 -22.32 0.82
CA LEU A 15 17.01 -21.07 0.60
C LEU A 15 15.57 -21.23 1.13
N LEU A 16 15.23 -20.49 2.18
CA LEU A 16 13.88 -20.45 2.73
C LEU A 16 13.16 -19.22 2.16
N VAL A 17 12.07 -19.42 1.42
CA VAL A 17 11.23 -18.34 0.90
C VAL A 17 9.96 -18.25 1.72
N LEU A 18 9.71 -17.08 2.31
CA LEU A 18 8.50 -16.77 3.07
C LEU A 18 7.70 -15.74 2.28
N ASP A 19 6.68 -16.22 1.58
CA ASP A 19 5.78 -15.41 0.77
C ASP A 19 4.70 -14.74 1.63
N ALA A 20 4.32 -13.50 1.29
CA ALA A 20 3.27 -12.71 1.94
C ALA A 20 3.38 -12.68 3.48
N SER A 21 4.57 -12.35 3.97
CA SER A 21 4.88 -12.40 5.41
C SER A 21 4.19 -11.32 6.24
N GLU A 22 3.49 -10.36 5.64
CA GLU A 22 2.76 -9.29 6.35
C GLU A 22 1.79 -9.81 7.43
N ALA A 23 1.16 -10.97 7.20
CA ALA A 23 0.22 -11.58 8.15
C ALA A 23 0.88 -12.00 9.48
N LEU A 24 2.21 -12.21 9.48
CA LEU A 24 2.97 -12.51 10.69
C LEU A 24 3.14 -11.27 11.57
N PHE A 25 3.19 -10.08 10.95
CA PHE A 25 3.48 -8.81 11.62
C PHE A 25 2.23 -8.01 11.98
N GLN A 26 1.11 -8.22 11.29
CA GLN A 26 -0.16 -7.52 11.51
C GLN A 26 -0.93 -7.95 12.78
N ARG A 27 -0.34 -8.79 13.64
CA ARG A 27 -1.03 -9.26 14.85
C ARG A 27 -0.99 -8.19 15.94
N ASN A 28 -2.16 -7.73 16.37
CA ASN A 28 -2.35 -6.85 17.53
C ASN A 28 -1.93 -7.47 18.88
N ASN A 29 -1.47 -8.72 18.88
CA ASN A 29 -0.95 -9.39 20.06
C ASN A 29 0.55 -9.06 20.23
N PHE A 30 0.86 -8.30 21.29
CA PHE A 30 2.22 -7.93 21.67
C PHE A 30 3.15 -9.15 21.85
N GLN A 31 2.65 -10.24 22.42
CA GLN A 31 3.43 -11.45 22.65
C GLN A 31 3.87 -12.08 21.31
N HIS A 32 2.97 -12.19 20.34
CA HIS A 32 3.32 -12.71 19.02
C HIS A 32 4.35 -11.82 18.31
N ARG A 33 4.25 -10.49 18.45
CA ARG A 33 5.26 -9.57 17.89
C ARG A 33 6.65 -9.79 18.48
N LEU A 34 6.74 -10.04 19.79
CA LEU A 34 8.00 -10.39 20.43
C LEU A 34 8.54 -11.75 19.95
N GLU A 35 7.67 -12.76 19.85
CA GLU A 35 8.04 -14.10 19.38
C GLU A 35 8.58 -14.08 17.94
N TYR A 36 7.92 -13.35 17.02
CA TYR A 36 8.41 -13.18 15.66
C TYR A 36 9.67 -12.31 15.59
N GLY A 37 9.78 -11.27 16.42
CA GLY A 37 11.01 -10.49 16.54
C GLY A 37 12.20 -11.38 16.93
N LEU A 38 12.03 -12.24 17.94
CA LEU A 38 13.04 -13.22 18.34
C LEU A 38 13.32 -14.24 17.23
N PHE A 39 12.30 -14.72 16.54
CA PHE A 39 12.46 -15.65 15.41
C PHE A 39 13.36 -15.07 14.32
N PHE A 40 13.06 -13.85 13.85
CA PHE A 40 13.87 -13.22 12.80
C PHE A 40 15.27 -12.86 13.29
N ARG A 41 15.39 -12.35 14.51
CA ARG A 41 16.70 -12.08 15.11
C ARG A 41 17.59 -13.33 15.12
N ARG A 42 17.07 -14.46 15.59
CA ARG A 42 17.81 -15.73 15.63
C ARG A 42 18.16 -16.25 14.24
N LEU A 43 17.26 -16.12 13.27
CA LEU A 43 17.59 -16.48 11.88
C LEU A 43 18.75 -15.63 11.35
N THR A 44 18.77 -14.34 11.65
CA THR A 44 19.83 -13.44 11.17
C THR A 44 21.16 -13.65 11.91
N GLU A 45 21.13 -13.93 13.22
CA GLU A 45 22.33 -14.12 14.03
C GLU A 45 22.95 -15.52 13.91
N GLU A 46 22.15 -16.57 13.70
CA GLU A 46 22.61 -17.97 13.78
C GLU A 46 22.79 -18.64 12.41
N LEU A 47 22.24 -18.08 11.31
CA LEU A 47 22.45 -18.66 9.98
C LEU A 47 23.78 -18.22 9.36
N SER A 48 24.57 -19.17 8.87
CA SER A 48 25.87 -18.92 8.24
C SER A 48 25.88 -19.14 6.72
N GLU A 49 25.32 -20.26 6.25
CA GLU A 49 25.38 -20.66 4.83
C GLU A 49 24.01 -20.70 4.13
N SER A 50 22.93 -20.56 4.90
CA SER A 50 21.56 -20.56 4.40
C SER A 50 21.00 -19.15 4.30
N CYS A 51 20.11 -18.93 3.34
CA CYS A 51 19.48 -17.64 3.09
C CYS A 51 17.97 -17.69 3.36
N VAL A 52 17.42 -16.58 3.84
CA VAL A 52 15.98 -16.39 4.01
C VAL A 52 15.54 -15.23 3.13
N LEU A 53 14.62 -15.48 2.21
CA LEU A 53 13.98 -14.45 1.39
C LEU A 53 12.57 -14.20 1.92
N LEU A 54 12.32 -12.97 2.31
CA LEU A 54 11.02 -12.49 2.77
C LEU A 54 10.40 -11.64 1.68
N THR A 55 9.12 -11.90 1.39
CA THR A 55 8.30 -10.92 0.66
C THR A 55 7.21 -10.41 1.59
N SER A 56 6.94 -9.12 1.50
CA SER A 56 5.92 -8.46 2.32
C SER A 56 5.45 -7.20 1.63
N ARG A 57 4.18 -6.85 1.83
CA ARG A 57 3.64 -5.53 1.41
C ARG A 57 4.04 -4.40 2.34
N VAL A 58 4.45 -4.74 3.56
CA VAL A 58 4.79 -3.79 4.63
C VAL A 58 6.15 -4.14 5.19
N PHE A 59 7.03 -3.15 5.35
CA PHE A 59 8.30 -3.39 6.03
C PHE A 59 8.07 -3.52 7.55
N PRO A 60 8.40 -4.64 8.21
CA PRO A 60 8.07 -4.83 9.63
C PRO A 60 8.99 -4.03 10.56
N ASP A 61 8.44 -3.45 11.65
CA ASP A 61 9.22 -2.76 12.70
C ASP A 61 10.32 -3.67 13.29
N GLN A 62 10.03 -4.96 13.41
CA GLN A 62 10.97 -5.94 13.95
C GLN A 62 12.25 -5.99 13.12
N LEU A 63 12.17 -5.82 11.79
CA LEU A 63 13.34 -5.84 10.91
C LEU A 63 14.11 -4.51 10.91
N GLU A 64 13.44 -3.38 11.14
CA GLU A 64 14.12 -2.07 11.29
C GLU A 64 15.13 -2.09 12.43
N SER A 65 14.74 -2.66 13.58
CA SER A 65 15.64 -2.77 14.73
C SER A 65 16.86 -3.66 14.47
N LEU A 66 16.71 -4.68 13.61
CA LEU A 66 17.80 -5.60 13.25
C LEU A 66 18.77 -4.95 12.25
N ILE A 67 18.25 -4.18 11.28
CA ILE A 67 19.09 -3.38 10.36
C ILE A 67 19.87 -2.32 11.15
N ALA A 68 19.22 -1.62 12.09
CA ALA A 68 19.88 -0.63 12.94
C ALA A 68 20.97 -1.24 13.83
N ALA A 69 20.89 -2.54 14.13
CA ALA A 69 21.91 -3.30 14.84
C ALA A 69 23.01 -3.86 13.91
N GLU A 70 23.07 -3.42 12.65
CA GLU A 70 24.04 -3.82 11.63
C GLU A 70 24.07 -5.33 11.35
N LEU A 71 22.94 -6.02 11.55
CA LEU A 71 22.80 -7.42 11.21
C LEU A 71 22.69 -7.61 9.68
N PRO A 72 23.11 -8.78 9.13
CA PRO A 72 23.13 -9.05 7.69
C PRO A 72 21.72 -9.19 7.10
N ILE A 73 21.03 -8.08 6.90
CA ILE A 73 19.71 -7.98 6.29
C ILE A 73 19.79 -7.01 5.12
N ASP A 74 19.56 -7.54 3.92
CA ASP A 74 19.33 -6.72 2.74
C ASP A 74 17.84 -6.46 2.56
N PHE A 75 17.50 -5.21 2.22
CA PHE A 75 16.13 -4.80 1.92
C PHE A 75 16.06 -4.23 0.51
N LEU A 76 15.06 -4.69 -0.25
CA LEU A 76 14.76 -4.18 -1.59
C LEU A 76 13.30 -3.78 -1.66
N ARG A 77 13.04 -2.48 -1.77
CA ARG A 77 11.71 -1.97 -2.12
C ARG A 77 11.47 -2.21 -3.60
N ILE A 78 10.44 -3.00 -3.92
CA ILE A 78 10.04 -3.27 -5.30
C ILE A 78 9.17 -2.12 -5.79
N GLU A 79 9.67 -1.40 -6.78
CA GLU A 79 8.92 -0.38 -7.51
C GLU A 79 8.14 -1.00 -8.68
N GLY A 80 7.24 -0.22 -9.27
CA GLY A 80 6.58 -0.61 -10.52
C GLY A 80 7.56 -0.77 -11.68
N LEU A 81 7.09 -1.41 -12.75
CA LEU A 81 7.90 -1.60 -13.95
C LEU A 81 8.41 -0.27 -14.51
N GLU A 82 9.68 -0.26 -14.90
CA GLU A 82 10.22 0.81 -15.74
C GLU A 82 9.43 0.94 -17.04
N VAL A 83 9.41 2.15 -17.59
CA VAL A 83 8.60 2.51 -18.76
C VAL A 83 8.81 1.54 -19.92
N ASN A 84 10.05 1.16 -20.23
CA ASN A 84 10.34 0.25 -21.34
C ASN A 84 9.77 -1.17 -21.11
N ALA A 85 9.94 -1.72 -19.91
CA ALA A 85 9.39 -3.03 -19.56
C ALA A 85 7.84 -3.00 -19.53
N ALA A 86 7.26 -1.91 -19.03
CA ALA A 86 5.82 -1.72 -19.01
C ALA A 86 5.23 -1.56 -20.42
N LEU A 87 5.93 -0.88 -21.34
CA LEU A 87 5.54 -0.79 -22.75
C LEU A 87 5.60 -2.17 -23.43
N GLN A 88 6.63 -2.97 -23.16
CA GLN A 88 6.69 -4.35 -23.67
C GLN A 88 5.54 -5.21 -23.15
N LEU A 89 5.20 -5.08 -21.86
CA LEU A 89 4.05 -5.75 -21.27
C LEU A 89 2.74 -5.38 -21.96
N LEU A 90 2.47 -4.08 -22.14
CA LEU A 90 1.25 -3.59 -22.80
C LEU A 90 1.19 -4.01 -24.28
N SER A 91 2.32 -3.96 -24.98
CA SER A 91 2.44 -4.43 -26.37
C SER A 91 2.12 -5.93 -26.49
N SER A 92 2.59 -6.76 -25.54
CA SER A 92 2.23 -8.19 -25.48
C SER A 92 0.73 -8.44 -25.27
N LYS A 93 -0.02 -7.41 -24.83
CA LYS A 93 -1.48 -7.41 -24.67
C LYS A 93 -2.22 -6.74 -25.83
N GLY A 94 -1.52 -6.39 -26.91
CA GLY A 94 -2.09 -5.79 -28.12
C GLY A 94 -2.25 -4.27 -28.07
N LEU A 95 -1.73 -3.60 -27.05
CA LEU A 95 -1.75 -2.14 -26.95
C LEU A 95 -0.42 -1.56 -27.45
N THR A 96 -0.45 -0.91 -28.60
CA THR A 96 0.76 -0.43 -29.29
C THR A 96 0.87 1.10 -29.36
N ASP A 97 -0.20 1.84 -29.08
CA ASP A 97 -0.16 3.30 -29.00
C ASP A 97 0.70 3.76 -27.82
N LYS A 98 1.89 4.25 -28.11
CA LYS A 98 2.90 4.63 -27.10
C LYS A 98 2.43 5.78 -26.21
N GLU A 99 1.70 6.76 -26.73
CA GLU A 99 1.24 7.90 -25.92
C GLU A 99 0.19 7.44 -24.90
N LYS A 100 -0.79 6.66 -25.36
CA LYS A 100 -1.84 6.10 -24.49
C LYS A 100 -1.27 5.07 -23.52
N CYS A 101 -0.31 4.25 -23.95
CA CYS A 101 0.38 3.32 -23.06
C CYS A 101 1.15 4.06 -21.96
N ASN A 102 1.87 5.15 -22.28
CA ASN A 102 2.55 5.97 -21.27
C ASN A 102 1.56 6.58 -20.27
N LYS A 103 0.36 6.99 -20.71
CA LYS A 103 -0.70 7.43 -19.81
C LYS A 103 -1.13 6.31 -18.86
N LEU A 104 -1.34 5.09 -19.35
CA LEU A 104 -1.65 3.93 -18.49
C LEU A 104 -0.52 3.64 -17.50
N ILE A 105 0.73 3.61 -17.97
CA ILE A 105 1.92 3.37 -17.12
C ILE A 105 1.98 4.39 -15.99
N LYS A 106 1.76 5.68 -16.30
CA LYS A 106 1.74 6.75 -15.29
C LYS A 106 0.59 6.58 -14.29
N THR A 107 -0.62 6.25 -14.77
CA THR A 107 -1.81 6.07 -13.92
C THR A 107 -1.64 4.89 -12.96
N TYR A 108 -1.12 3.75 -13.45
CA TYR A 108 -0.96 2.53 -12.66
C TYR A 108 0.43 2.39 -12.04
N ARG A 109 1.26 3.44 -12.09
CA ARG A 109 2.62 3.47 -11.52
C ARG A 109 3.48 2.28 -11.95
N GLY A 110 3.34 1.80 -13.19
CA GLY A 110 4.06 0.62 -13.67
C GLY A 110 3.65 -0.72 -13.03
N ASN A 111 2.58 -0.79 -12.23
CA ASN A 111 2.14 -2.02 -11.57
C ASN A 111 1.77 -3.10 -12.62
N PRO A 112 2.50 -4.22 -12.71
CA PRO A 112 2.28 -5.23 -13.75
C PRO A 112 0.88 -5.84 -13.73
N THR A 113 0.31 -6.08 -12.55
CA THR A 113 -1.00 -6.72 -12.38
C THR A 113 -2.11 -5.78 -12.83
N GLU A 114 -2.07 -4.52 -12.39
CA GLU A 114 -3.04 -3.51 -12.82
C GLU A 114 -2.94 -3.22 -14.33
N LEU A 115 -1.71 -3.11 -14.86
CA LEU A 115 -1.49 -2.91 -16.30
C LEU A 115 -2.04 -4.07 -17.14
N LYS A 116 -1.87 -5.32 -16.68
CA LYS A 116 -2.50 -6.48 -17.33
C LYS A 116 -4.03 -6.41 -17.26
N ALA A 117 -4.58 -6.06 -16.10
CA ALA A 117 -6.02 -5.99 -15.89
C ALA A 117 -6.68 -4.92 -16.78
N VAL A 118 -6.12 -3.71 -16.80
CA VAL A 118 -6.63 -2.63 -17.67
C VAL A 118 -6.48 -3.00 -19.15
N ALA A 119 -5.35 -3.60 -19.56
CA ALA A 119 -5.15 -3.99 -20.95
C ALA A 119 -6.16 -5.06 -21.40
N ASN A 120 -6.42 -6.07 -20.57
CA ASN A 120 -7.44 -7.09 -20.85
C ASN A 120 -8.84 -6.46 -20.97
N ARG A 121 -9.19 -5.48 -20.13
CA ARG A 121 -10.48 -4.77 -20.19
C ARG A 121 -10.58 -3.88 -21.43
N ILE A 122 -9.50 -3.21 -21.83
CA ILE A 122 -9.44 -2.45 -23.09
C ILE A 122 -9.63 -3.38 -24.29
N HIS A 123 -8.95 -4.53 -24.30
CA HIS A 123 -9.13 -5.54 -25.33
C HIS A 123 -10.60 -5.99 -25.45
N HIS A 124 -11.23 -6.33 -24.31
CA HIS A 124 -12.59 -6.86 -24.28
C HIS A 124 -13.67 -5.81 -24.61
N PHE A 125 -13.66 -4.66 -23.95
CA PHE A 125 -14.74 -3.67 -24.05
C PHE A 125 -14.53 -2.61 -25.14
N PHE A 126 -13.28 -2.41 -25.58
CA PHE A 126 -12.92 -1.34 -26.51
C PHE A 126 -12.26 -1.86 -27.80
N ALA A 127 -12.37 -3.18 -28.06
CA ALA A 127 -11.78 -3.84 -29.23
C ALA A 127 -10.29 -3.48 -29.42
N SER A 128 -9.54 -3.48 -28.32
CA SER A 128 -8.10 -3.14 -28.26
C SER A 128 -7.77 -1.69 -28.60
N SER A 129 -8.76 -0.80 -28.71
CA SER A 129 -8.51 0.63 -28.93
C SER A 129 -8.34 1.36 -27.59
N ALA A 130 -7.08 1.67 -27.26
CA ALA A 130 -6.78 2.56 -26.14
C ALA A 130 -7.37 3.97 -26.36
N GLU A 131 -7.46 4.42 -27.61
CA GLU A 131 -8.07 5.71 -27.95
C GLU A 131 -9.53 5.80 -27.48
N LYS A 132 -10.36 4.82 -27.85
CA LYS A 132 -11.77 4.75 -27.40
C LYS A 132 -11.90 4.67 -25.88
N PHE A 133 -10.99 3.97 -25.21
CA PHE A 133 -10.96 3.95 -23.75
C PHE A 133 -10.72 5.34 -23.16
N PHE A 134 -9.82 6.12 -23.76
CA PHE A 134 -9.50 7.48 -23.31
C PHE A 134 -10.52 8.55 -23.73
N GLU A 135 -11.52 8.23 -24.55
CA GLU A 135 -12.69 9.11 -24.78
C GLU A 135 -13.55 9.24 -23.52
N ASN A 136 -13.60 8.18 -22.70
CA ASN A 136 -14.32 8.15 -21.43
C ASN A 136 -13.36 7.65 -20.32
N PRO A 137 -12.34 8.45 -19.97
CA PRO A 137 -11.26 7.97 -19.13
C PRO A 137 -11.77 7.63 -17.73
N THR A 138 -11.40 6.44 -17.26
CA THR A 138 -11.66 6.00 -15.89
C THR A 138 -10.46 5.20 -15.38
N THR A 139 -10.26 5.17 -14.07
CA THR A 139 -9.33 4.23 -13.46
C THR A 139 -10.07 2.94 -13.19
N LEU A 140 -9.53 1.82 -13.67
CA LEU A 140 -10.08 0.49 -13.48
C LEU A 140 -9.23 -0.23 -12.44
N VAL A 141 -9.83 -0.69 -11.36
CA VAL A 141 -9.13 -1.43 -10.30
C VAL A 141 -9.24 -2.92 -10.58
N SER A 142 -8.15 -3.70 -10.52
CA SER A 142 -8.28 -5.15 -10.65
C SER A 142 -9.00 -5.77 -9.46
N ASP A 143 -9.60 -6.94 -9.66
CA ASP A 143 -10.35 -7.62 -8.60
C ASP A 143 -9.42 -7.96 -7.41
N GLN A 144 -8.19 -8.39 -7.69
CA GLN A 144 -7.18 -8.69 -6.68
C GLN A 144 -6.79 -7.44 -5.86
N PHE A 145 -6.61 -6.29 -6.52
CA PHE A 145 -6.27 -5.05 -5.83
C PHE A 145 -7.47 -4.50 -5.03
N GLN A 146 -8.69 -4.67 -5.56
CA GLN A 146 -9.92 -4.33 -4.85
C GLN A 146 -10.09 -5.20 -3.60
N GLU A 147 -9.85 -6.51 -3.68
CA GLU A 147 -9.90 -7.41 -2.52
C GLU A 147 -8.88 -7.02 -1.44
N MET A 148 -7.65 -6.66 -1.84
CA MET A 148 -6.67 -6.12 -0.92
C MET A 148 -7.17 -4.85 -0.23
N LEU A 149 -7.74 -3.90 -0.98
CA LEU A 149 -8.27 -2.67 -0.41
C LEU A 149 -9.51 -2.92 0.46
N ASN A 150 -10.37 -3.89 0.13
CA ASN A 150 -11.47 -4.31 0.98
C ASN A 150 -10.96 -4.76 2.36
N GLN A 151 -9.87 -5.53 2.40
CA GLN A 151 -9.25 -5.95 3.65
C GLN A 151 -8.66 -4.77 4.42
N VAL A 152 -7.95 -3.87 3.75
CA VAL A 152 -7.38 -2.66 4.37
C VAL A 152 -8.47 -1.76 4.94
N PHE A 153 -9.57 -1.55 4.21
CA PHE A 153 -10.70 -0.73 4.66
C PHE A 153 -11.71 -1.50 5.52
N SER A 154 -11.44 -2.76 5.88
CA SER A 154 -12.23 -3.46 6.89
C SER A 154 -12.13 -2.74 8.25
N GLN A 155 -13.15 -2.88 9.09
CA GLN A 155 -13.34 -2.04 10.29
C GLN A 155 -12.18 -2.06 11.30
N GLN A 156 -11.30 -3.07 11.28
CA GLN A 156 -10.29 -3.27 12.31
C GLN A 156 -8.86 -2.96 11.88
N VAL A 157 -8.62 -2.63 10.60
CA VAL A 157 -7.27 -2.45 10.06
C VAL A 157 -6.84 -0.98 10.11
N LEU A 158 -7.64 -0.08 9.54
CA LEU A 158 -7.37 1.36 9.60
C LEU A 158 -8.05 2.00 10.81
N SER A 159 -7.30 2.83 11.54
CA SER A 159 -7.89 3.70 12.56
C SER A 159 -8.83 4.72 11.94
N LYS A 160 -9.75 5.27 12.75
CA LYS A 160 -10.68 6.33 12.32
C LYS A 160 -9.93 7.50 11.67
N THR A 161 -8.85 7.95 12.29
CA THR A 161 -7.98 9.02 11.79
C THR A 161 -7.34 8.68 10.44
N GLN A 162 -6.73 7.50 10.32
CA GLN A 162 -6.07 7.07 9.07
C GLN A 162 -7.06 7.03 7.91
N ARG A 163 -8.25 6.46 8.14
CA ARG A 163 -9.34 6.42 7.17
C ARG A 163 -9.80 7.82 6.76
N GLN A 164 -10.00 8.72 7.72
CA GLN A 164 -10.42 10.10 7.45
C GLN A 164 -9.38 10.86 6.63
N ILE A 165 -8.07 10.67 6.90
CA ILE A 165 -6.99 11.25 6.09
C ILE A 165 -7.10 10.76 4.65
N MET A 166 -7.26 9.46 4.43
CA MET A 166 -7.36 8.90 3.08
C MET A 166 -8.59 9.40 2.33
N ILE A 167 -9.75 9.47 3.00
CA ILE A 167 -10.99 10.04 2.42
C ILE A 167 -10.77 11.50 2.04
N TYR A 168 -10.26 12.30 2.97
CA TYR A 168 -9.96 13.71 2.73
C TYR A 168 -9.03 13.90 1.53
N LEU A 169 -7.93 13.13 1.46
CA LEU A 169 -7.01 13.21 0.32
C LEU A 169 -7.71 12.83 -0.99
N ALA A 170 -8.58 11.82 -1.00
CA ALA A 170 -9.30 11.42 -2.22
C ALA A 170 -10.27 12.51 -2.70
N GLU A 171 -10.98 13.17 -1.79
CA GLU A 171 -11.88 14.29 -2.07
C GLU A 171 -11.10 15.51 -2.58
N GLU A 172 -10.09 15.97 -1.84
CA GLU A 172 -9.28 17.13 -2.21
C GLU A 172 -8.60 16.92 -3.56
N LEU A 173 -8.02 15.74 -3.79
CA LEU A 173 -7.37 15.41 -5.07
C LEU A 173 -8.34 15.40 -6.26
N THR A 174 -9.64 15.35 -6.02
CA THR A 174 -10.68 15.44 -7.06
C THR A 174 -11.01 16.88 -7.42
N LEU A 175 -10.91 17.79 -6.45
CA LEU A 175 -11.08 19.23 -6.66
C LEU A 175 -9.82 19.85 -7.29
N ASP A 176 -8.65 19.49 -6.77
CA ASP A 176 -7.35 19.91 -7.27
C ASP A 176 -6.40 18.70 -7.31
N SER A 177 -5.86 18.37 -8.47
CA SER A 177 -4.94 17.23 -8.62
C SER A 177 -3.56 17.45 -7.99
N SER A 178 -3.33 18.60 -7.34
CA SER A 178 -2.10 18.89 -6.61
C SER A 178 -1.99 18.10 -5.29
N PRO A 179 -0.78 17.62 -4.91
CA PRO A 179 -0.55 17.03 -3.59
C PRO A 179 -0.87 18.01 -2.45
N VAL A 180 -1.39 17.50 -1.33
CA VAL A 180 -1.80 18.31 -0.18
C VAL A 180 -0.64 18.48 0.80
N ASN A 181 -0.27 19.71 1.15
CA ASN A 181 0.77 19.94 2.16
C ASN A 181 0.31 19.63 3.59
N PHE A 182 1.26 19.40 4.50
CA PHE A 182 0.99 19.04 5.88
C PHE A 182 0.12 20.06 6.63
N THR A 183 0.41 21.36 6.47
CA THR A 183 -0.29 22.43 7.19
C THR A 183 -1.76 22.51 6.78
N LYS A 184 -2.05 22.44 5.49
CA LYS A 184 -3.41 22.41 4.95
C LYS A 184 -4.16 21.19 5.47
N LEU A 185 -3.54 20.00 5.39
CA LEU A 185 -4.13 18.76 5.89
C LEU A 185 -4.51 18.88 7.39
N LEU A 186 -3.61 19.38 8.24
CA LEU A 186 -3.88 19.54 9.66
C LEU A 186 -5.04 20.50 9.94
N ILE A 187 -5.05 21.66 9.28
CA ILE A 187 -6.09 22.68 9.44
C ILE A 187 -7.45 22.13 9.00
N ASP A 188 -7.52 21.54 7.81
CA ASP A 188 -8.79 21.07 7.25
C ASP A 188 -9.35 19.88 8.03
N MET A 189 -8.48 18.99 8.52
CA MET A 189 -8.88 17.89 9.39
C MET A 189 -9.48 18.40 10.71
N ASN A 190 -8.87 19.43 11.32
CA ASN A 190 -9.41 20.07 12.53
C ASN A 190 -10.71 20.83 12.28
N ASN A 191 -10.92 21.38 11.08
CA ASN A 191 -12.17 22.05 10.71
C ASN A 191 -13.32 21.06 10.44
N LYS A 192 -13.01 19.88 9.88
CA LYS A 192 -14.00 18.84 9.53
C LYS A 192 -14.39 17.96 10.74
N GLN A 193 -13.58 17.92 11.79
CA GLN A 193 -13.78 17.01 12.93
C GLN A 193 -14.32 17.73 14.17
N LYS A 194 -15.07 17.01 15.01
CA LYS A 194 -15.55 17.53 16.30
C LYS A 194 -14.43 17.64 17.34
N GLU A 195 -13.42 16.80 17.23
CA GLU A 195 -12.28 16.73 18.14
C GLU A 195 -11.02 17.28 17.44
N LEU A 196 -10.25 18.10 18.15
CA LEU A 196 -9.00 18.63 17.63
C LEU A 196 -7.94 17.53 17.59
N MET A 197 -7.44 17.27 16.39
CA MET A 197 -6.31 16.40 16.15
C MET A 197 -5.01 17.14 16.49
N SER A 198 -4.19 16.52 17.33
CA SER A 198 -2.85 17.02 17.59
C SER A 198 -1.92 16.78 16.40
N THR A 199 -0.89 17.62 16.25
CA THR A 199 0.17 17.42 15.25
C THR A 199 0.81 16.04 15.37
N SER A 200 1.03 15.55 16.60
CA SER A 200 1.62 14.24 16.83
C SER A 200 0.72 13.08 16.38
N ASP A 201 -0.60 13.21 16.53
CA ASP A 201 -1.53 12.17 16.10
C ASP A 201 -1.63 12.12 14.58
N LEU A 202 -1.60 13.29 13.92
CA LEU A 202 -1.53 13.36 12.46
C LEU A 202 -0.24 12.71 11.94
N ILE A 203 0.92 13.04 12.52
CA ILE A 203 2.21 12.44 12.12
C ILE A 203 2.16 10.91 12.27
N ARG A 204 1.73 10.40 13.44
CA ARG A 204 1.64 8.95 13.67
C ARG A 204 0.72 8.26 12.67
N ALA A 205 -0.39 8.90 12.31
CA ALA A 205 -1.32 8.35 11.33
C ALA A 205 -0.71 8.32 9.92
N LEU A 206 -0.01 9.40 9.52
CA LEU A 206 0.69 9.48 8.23
C LEU A 206 1.82 8.45 8.13
N GLU A 207 2.63 8.28 9.17
CA GLU A 207 3.72 7.29 9.21
C GLU A 207 3.19 5.88 8.95
N VAL A 208 2.08 5.50 9.58
CA VAL A 208 1.45 4.20 9.34
C VAL A 208 0.95 4.09 7.90
N LEU A 209 0.29 5.12 7.36
CA LEU A 209 -0.21 5.10 6.00
C LEU A 209 0.92 4.99 4.96
N GLU A 210 2.01 5.74 5.14
CA GLU A 210 3.20 5.68 4.27
C GLU A 210 3.88 4.31 4.34
N LYS A 211 4.04 3.79 5.56
CA LYS A 211 4.64 2.47 5.79
C LYS A 211 3.87 1.34 5.12
N ASN A 212 2.55 1.47 5.03
CA ASN A 212 1.68 0.54 4.32
C ASN A 212 1.51 0.87 2.82
N SER A 213 2.26 1.86 2.30
CA SER A 213 2.17 2.34 0.91
C SER A 213 0.75 2.75 0.49
N LEU A 214 -0.07 3.21 1.44
CA LEU A 214 -1.44 3.65 1.22
C LEU A 214 -1.52 5.12 0.80
N ILE A 215 -0.50 5.91 1.14
CA ILE A 215 -0.28 7.28 0.66
C ILE A 215 1.14 7.42 0.11
N GLU A 216 1.34 8.41 -0.76
CA GLU A 216 2.64 8.81 -1.28
C GLU A 216 2.99 10.18 -0.70
N SER A 217 4.24 10.39 -0.26
CA SER A 217 4.75 11.71 0.09
C SER A 217 5.79 12.21 -0.88
N ASN A 218 5.71 13.51 -1.17
CA ASN A 218 6.61 14.22 -2.06
C ASN A 218 7.24 15.36 -1.29
N ARG A 219 8.57 15.37 -1.22
CA ARG A 219 9.33 16.50 -0.70
C ARG A 219 9.68 17.44 -1.86
N ASP A 220 9.18 18.66 -1.78
CA ASP A 220 9.58 19.70 -2.72
C ASP A 220 11.06 20.04 -2.53
N SER A 221 11.84 20.04 -3.60
CA SER A 221 13.28 20.25 -3.53
C SER A 221 13.66 21.70 -3.22
N VAL A 222 12.77 22.65 -3.52
CA VAL A 222 12.93 24.10 -3.39
C VAL A 222 12.35 24.59 -2.06
N THR A 223 11.05 24.39 -1.83
CA THR A 223 10.36 24.86 -0.63
C THR A 223 10.66 23.99 0.60
N LYS A 224 11.18 22.77 0.39
CA LYS A 224 11.39 21.73 1.42
C LYS A 224 10.12 21.25 2.10
N GLU A 225 8.95 21.66 1.61
CA GLU A 225 7.66 21.21 2.12
C GLU A 225 7.40 19.75 1.75
N ILE A 226 6.71 19.05 2.64
CA ILE A 226 6.21 17.69 2.40
C ILE A 226 4.74 17.80 2.03
N SER A 227 4.38 17.11 0.95
CA SER A 227 3.01 17.02 0.45
C SER A 227 2.62 15.57 0.24
N PHE A 228 1.32 15.28 0.37
CA PHE A 228 0.76 13.94 0.38
C PHE A 228 -0.20 13.76 -0.79
N THR A 229 -0.18 12.57 -1.38
CA THR A 229 -1.10 12.18 -2.45
C THR A 229 -1.50 10.71 -2.34
N LEU A 230 -2.42 10.29 -3.19
CA LEU A 230 -2.89 8.91 -3.30
C LEU A 230 -2.56 8.35 -4.67
N GLN A 231 -2.24 7.06 -4.70
CA GLN A 231 -2.22 6.32 -5.97
C GLN A 231 -3.60 6.40 -6.64
N PRO A 232 -3.67 6.60 -7.97
CA PRO A 232 -4.94 6.76 -8.68
C PRO A 232 -5.94 5.61 -8.44
N VAL A 233 -5.45 4.38 -8.27
CA VAL A 233 -6.28 3.20 -7.97
C VAL A 233 -6.87 3.23 -6.55
N ILE A 234 -6.11 3.68 -5.56
CA ILE A 234 -6.57 3.84 -4.18
C ILE A 234 -7.60 4.98 -4.11
N LYS A 235 -7.30 6.12 -4.74
CA LYS A 235 -8.24 7.23 -4.88
C LYS A 235 -9.55 6.78 -5.53
N LYS A 236 -9.47 6.04 -6.63
CA LYS A 236 -10.66 5.52 -7.33
C LYS A 236 -11.50 4.64 -6.40
N TYR A 237 -10.86 3.69 -5.71
CA TYR A 237 -11.54 2.78 -4.78
C TYR A 237 -12.29 3.54 -3.68
N ILE A 238 -11.63 4.51 -3.03
CA ILE A 238 -12.22 5.35 -1.96
C ILE A 238 -13.47 6.09 -2.46
N LEU A 239 -13.40 6.66 -3.66
CA LEU A 239 -14.51 7.44 -4.23
C LEU A 239 -15.68 6.58 -4.70
N THR A 240 -15.42 5.35 -5.15
CA THR A 240 -16.47 4.43 -5.57
C THR A 240 -17.10 3.65 -4.43
N ASP A 241 -16.34 3.40 -3.37
CA ASP A 241 -16.71 2.59 -2.20
C ASP A 241 -17.58 1.37 -2.54
N PRO A 242 -17.04 0.40 -3.31
CA PRO A 242 -17.85 -0.62 -3.99
C PRO A 242 -18.64 -1.51 -3.03
N LEU A 243 -18.21 -1.62 -1.77
CA LEU A 243 -18.84 -2.44 -0.74
C LEU A 243 -19.37 -1.62 0.46
N GLY A 244 -19.35 -0.28 0.39
CA GLY A 244 -19.72 0.57 1.53
C GLY A 244 -18.78 0.42 2.74
N LEU A 245 -17.53 -0.01 2.50
CA LEU A 245 -16.53 -0.25 3.54
C LEU A 245 -15.78 1.02 3.91
N VAL A 246 -15.74 2.02 3.03
CA VAL A 246 -14.91 3.22 3.18
C VAL A 246 -15.64 4.27 4.02
N HIS A 247 -16.87 4.64 3.60
CA HIS A 247 -17.70 5.68 4.21
C HIS A 247 -18.69 5.09 5.21
N THR A 248 -18.20 4.28 6.14
CA THR A 248 -19.06 3.68 7.17
C THR A 248 -19.73 4.78 8.00
N SER A 249 -21.06 4.87 7.94
CA SER A 249 -21.82 5.73 8.84
C SER A 249 -21.62 5.24 10.28
N ASP A 250 -21.33 6.15 11.21
CA ASP A 250 -21.22 5.89 12.66
C ASP A 250 -22.56 5.35 13.28
N THR A 251 -23.56 4.94 12.47
CA THR A 251 -24.93 4.58 12.88
C THR A 251 -25.10 3.20 13.51
N SER A 252 -24.06 2.36 13.60
CA SER A 252 -24.17 1.04 14.24
C SER A 252 -23.96 1.04 15.76
N SER A 253 -23.78 2.20 16.39
CA SER A 253 -23.57 2.30 17.86
C SER A 253 -24.85 2.63 18.66
N GLU A 254 -25.97 2.95 18.02
CA GLU A 254 -27.21 3.34 18.73
C GLU A 254 -28.22 2.19 18.95
N LEU A 255 -28.03 1.02 18.34
CA LEU A 255 -28.97 -0.11 18.46
C LEU A 255 -28.63 -1.14 19.57
N ALA A 256 -27.57 -0.91 20.36
CA ALA A 256 -27.14 -1.85 21.41
C ALA A 256 -27.52 -1.46 22.85
N ILE A 257 -28.29 -0.37 23.06
CA ILE A 257 -28.71 0.08 24.41
C ILE A 257 -30.22 -0.12 24.67
N ALA A 258 -30.96 -0.76 23.76
CA ALA A 258 -32.35 -1.12 23.98
C ALA A 258 -32.57 -2.63 23.85
N SER A 259 -32.11 -3.39 24.84
CA SER A 259 -32.57 -4.76 25.14
C SER A 259 -32.35 -5.06 26.62
#